data_AF-A0A2U1JXQ8-F1
#
_entry.id   AF-A0A2U1JXQ8-F1
#
_cell.length_a   1.000
_cell.length_b   1.000
_cell.length_c   1.000
_cell.angle_alpha   90.00
_cell.angle_beta   90.00
_cell.angle_gamma   90.00
#
_symmetry.space_group_name_H-M   'P 1'
#
loop_
_entity.id
_entity.type
_entity.pdbx_description
1 polymer ?
#
loop_
_entity_poly.entity_id
_entity_poly.type
_entity_poly.pdbx_seq_one_letter_code
_entity_poly.pdbx_strand_id
1 'polypeptide(L)'
;MPYAAFYHSHVTSWALTLLFFLISYLLLRSGNEKGQKITHMILRLFFILTIITGAGLVIKLNFMLIAIIKMLVAIWLIASMELILTKGKKRQPTGGLWIQFLISIIVVFIIGYGFI
;
A
#
# COMPACT_ATOMS: atom_id res chain seq x y z
N MET A 1 -7.04 25.15 7.46
CA MET A 1 -6.74 23.95 8.29
C MET A 1 -6.06 22.84 7.45
N PRO A 2 -4.85 23.05 6.90
CA PRO A 2 -4.22 22.12 5.95
C PRO A 2 -3.81 20.76 6.53
N TYR A 3 -3.93 20.50 7.84
CA TYR A 3 -3.66 19.19 8.43
C TYR A 3 -4.76 18.17 8.10
N ALA A 4 -6.04 18.54 8.26
CA ALA A 4 -7.18 17.65 8.06
C ALA A 4 -7.28 17.12 6.62
N ALA A 5 -7.02 17.97 5.62
CA ALA A 5 -7.07 17.57 4.22
C ALA A 5 -6.07 16.44 3.89
N PHE A 6 -4.81 16.57 4.34
CA PHE A 6 -3.78 15.56 4.09
C PHE A 6 -4.07 14.25 4.82
N TYR A 7 -4.62 14.32 6.03
CA TYR A 7 -4.99 13.12 6.79
C TYR A 7 -6.11 12.34 6.12
N HIS A 8 -7.22 13.00 5.74
CA HIS A 8 -8.33 12.34 5.04
C HIS A 8 -7.88 11.76 3.70
N SER A 9 -7.14 12.54 2.89
CA SER A 9 -6.60 12.05 1.62
C SER A 9 -5.66 10.86 1.81
N HIS A 10 -4.85 10.83 2.88
CA HIS A 10 -3.96 9.71 3.17
C HIS A 10 -4.74 8.45 3.55
N VAL A 11 -5.71 8.56 4.47
CA VAL A 11 -6.53 7.43 4.91
C VAL A 11 -7.34 6.85 3.75
N THR A 12 -7.97 7.70 2.94
CA THR A 12 -8.70 7.26 1.74
C THR A 12 -7.76 6.60 0.72
N SER A 13 -6.56 7.14 0.49
CA SER A 13 -5.58 6.53 -0.42
C SER A 13 -5.12 5.15 0.07
N TRP A 14 -4.97 4.96 1.38
CA TRP A 14 -4.67 3.67 1.99
C TRP A 14 -5.76 2.63 1.75
N ALA A 15 -7.01 3.00 2.02
CA ALA A 15 -8.15 2.13 1.80
C ALA A 15 -8.27 1.72 0.33
N LEU A 16 -8.13 2.68 -0.59
CA LEU A 16 -8.17 2.42 -2.03
C LEU A 16 -6.99 1.58 -2.51
N THR A 17 -5.79 1.77 -1.96
CA THR A 17 -4.62 0.94 -2.26
C THR A 17 -4.90 -0.53 -1.95
N LEU A 18 -5.40 -0.83 -0.75
CA LEU A 18 -5.70 -2.21 -0.35
C LEU A 18 -6.87 -2.79 -1.17
N LEU A 19 -7.90 -1.98 -1.45
CA LEU A 19 -9.04 -2.38 -2.26
C LEU A 19 -8.62 -2.75 -3.70
N PHE A 20 -7.90 -1.86 -4.39
CA PHE A 20 -7.46 -2.11 -5.76
C PHE A 20 -6.44 -3.24 -5.84
N PHE A 21 -5.62 -3.45 -4.81
CA PHE A 21 -4.76 -4.62 -4.72
C PHE A 21 -5.57 -5.92 -4.70
N LEU A 22 -6.58 -6.01 -3.83
CA LEU A 22 -7.43 -7.20 -3.74
C LEU A 22 -8.20 -7.45 -5.03
N ILE A 23 -8.83 -6.41 -5.60
CA ILE A 23 -9.54 -6.52 -6.87
C ILE A 23 -8.59 -6.96 -7.99
N SER A 24 -7.42 -6.33 -8.11
CA SER A 24 -6.44 -6.71 -9.13
C SER A 24 -5.95 -8.14 -8.95
N TYR A 25 -5.81 -8.63 -7.72
CA TYR A 25 -5.40 -10.00 -7.44
C TYR A 25 -6.50 -11.01 -7.80
N LEU A 26 -7.76 -10.71 -7.47
CA LEU A 26 -8.90 -11.56 -7.86
C LEU A 26 -9.05 -11.63 -9.38
N LEU A 27 -8.91 -10.50 -10.08
CA LEU A 27 -8.94 -10.46 -11.53
C LEU A 27 -7.78 -11.25 -12.15
N LEU A 28 -6.58 -11.15 -11.58
CA LEU A 28 -5.43 -11.98 -11.96
C LEU A 28 -5.74 -13.47 -11.83
N ARG A 29 -6.35 -13.89 -10.70
CA ARG A 29 -6.73 -15.29 -10.46
C ARG A 29 -7.84 -15.78 -11.38
N SER A 30 -8.75 -14.90 -11.79
CA SER A 30 -9.85 -15.22 -12.72
C SER A 30 -9.41 -15.30 -14.19
N GLY A 31 -8.18 -14.90 -14.52
CA GLY A 31 -7.71 -14.82 -15.90
C GLY A 31 -8.21 -13.60 -16.68
N ASN A 32 -8.90 -12.66 -16.04
CA ASN A 32 -9.35 -11.41 -16.67
C ASN A 32 -8.19 -10.41 -16.82
N GLU A 33 -7.42 -10.57 -17.90
CA GLU A 33 -6.21 -9.77 -18.13
C GLU A 33 -6.48 -8.27 -18.32
N LYS A 34 -7.57 -7.92 -19.04
CA LYS A 34 -7.93 -6.52 -19.29
C LYS A 34 -8.30 -5.81 -17.99
N GLY A 35 -9.18 -6.41 -17.20
CA GLY A 35 -9.58 -5.90 -15.90
C GLY A 35 -8.38 -5.77 -14.96
N GLN A 36 -7.57 -6.84 -14.85
CA GLN A 36 -6.36 -6.85 -14.04
C GLN A 36 -5.41 -5.70 -14.40
N LYS A 37 -5.15 -5.48 -15.70
CA LYS A 37 -4.28 -4.39 -16.16
C LYS A 37 -4.80 -3.02 -15.75
N ILE A 38 -6.09 -2.76 -15.91
CA ILE A 38 -6.71 -1.47 -15.54
C ILE A 38 -6.59 -1.25 -14.03
N THR A 39 -7.02 -2.23 -13.22
CA THR A 39 -6.99 -2.11 -11.76
C THR A 39 -5.56 -2.03 -11.22
N HIS A 40 -4.61 -2.70 -11.85
CA HIS A 40 -3.19 -2.62 -11.47
C HIS A 40 -2.58 -1.25 -11.81
N MET A 41 -2.97 -0.64 -12.93
CA MET A 41 -2.57 0.73 -13.25
C MET A 41 -3.15 1.74 -12.26
N ILE A 42 -4.41 1.59 -11.86
CA ILE A 42 -5.04 2.44 -10.84
C ILE A 42 -4.36 2.24 -9.49
N LEU A 43 -4.08 0.99 -9.11
CA LEU A 43 -3.33 0.67 -7.89
C LEU A 43 -1.98 1.41 -7.82
N ARG A 44 -1.23 1.43 -8.94
CA ARG A 44 0.05 2.15 -9.01
C ARG A 44 -0.09 3.66 -8.81
N LEU A 45 -1.19 4.27 -9.25
CA LEU A 45 -1.48 5.67 -8.93
C LEU A 45 -1.70 5.85 -7.42
N PHE A 46 -2.45 4.95 -6.78
CA PHE A 46 -2.67 5.00 -5.34
C PHE A 46 -1.43 4.70 -4.50
N PHE A 47 -0.50 3.89 -5.00
CA PHE A 47 0.83 3.73 -4.37
C PHE A 47 1.55 5.08 -4.27
N ILE A 48 1.61 5.83 -5.37
CA ILE A 48 2.26 7.14 -5.41
C ILE A 48 1.55 8.12 -4.47
N LEU A 49 0.22 8.19 -4.53
CA LEU A 49 -0.58 9.07 -3.66
C LEU A 49 -0.37 8.75 -2.17
N THR A 50 -0.37 7.46 -1.81
CA THR A 50 -0.18 7.01 -0.43
C THR A 50 1.21 7.37 0.08
N ILE A 51 2.25 7.23 -0.75
CA ILE A 51 3.63 7.59 -0.38
C ILE A 51 3.77 9.11 -0.22
N ILE A 52 3.29 9.90 -1.18
CA ILE A 52 3.43 11.37 -1.14
C ILE A 52 2.67 11.95 0.05
N THR A 53 1.42 11.53 0.25
CA THR A 53 0.61 12.01 1.39
C THR A 53 1.19 11.54 2.72
N GLY A 54 1.74 10.32 2.79
CA GLY A 54 2.43 9.79 3.97
C GLY A 54 3.71 10.55 4.31
N ALA A 55 4.54 10.85 3.31
CA ALA A 55 5.73 11.69 3.48
C ALA A 55 5.36 13.10 3.99
N GLY A 56 4.27 13.67 3.49
CA GLY A 56 3.72 14.92 4.01
C GLY A 56 3.33 14.85 5.49
N LEU A 57 2.80 13.71 5.96
CA LEU A 57 2.52 13.50 7.39
C LEU A 57 3.81 13.37 8.21
N VAL A 58 4.84 12.69 7.71
CA VAL A 58 6.15 12.58 8.39
C VAL A 58 6.78 13.97 8.60
N ILE A 59 6.72 14.83 7.57
CA ILE A 59 7.22 16.21 7.67
C ILE A 59 6.43 17.00 8.73
N LYS A 60 5.11 16.88 8.77
CA LYS A 60 4.26 17.54 9.77
C LYS A 60 4.49 17.03 11.19
N LEU A 61 4.93 15.78 11.33
CA LEU A 61 5.37 15.19 12.59
C LEU A 61 6.84 15.50 12.92
N ASN A 62 7.43 16.51 12.28
CA ASN A 62 8.83 16.93 12.49
C ASN A 62 9.82 15.76 12.43
N PHE A 63 9.63 14.86 11.47
CA PHE A 63 10.51 13.71 11.26
C PHE A 63 10.63 12.78 12.48
N MET A 64 9.56 12.67 13.27
CA MET A 64 9.49 11.74 14.39
C MET A 64 9.91 10.33 13.95
N LEU A 65 10.87 9.72 14.66
CA LEU A 65 11.51 8.46 14.24
C LEU A 65 10.49 7.34 13.96
N ILE A 66 9.47 7.19 14.81
CA ILE A 66 8.45 6.16 14.63
C ILE A 66 7.60 6.38 13.36
N ALA A 67 7.40 7.63 12.94
CA ALA A 67 6.70 7.96 11.69
C ALA A 67 7.56 7.62 10.45
N ILE A 68 8.88 7.83 10.53
CA ILE A 68 9.82 7.40 9.48
C ILE A 68 9.82 5.88 9.35
N ILE A 69 9.88 5.16 10.48
CA ILE A 69 9.80 3.70 10.50
C ILE A 69 8.50 3.23 9.84
N LYS A 70 7.34 3.79 10.21
CA LYS A 70 6.05 3.48 9.58
C LYS A 70 6.08 3.69 8.06
N MET A 71 6.68 4.79 7.60
CA MET A 71 6.81 5.07 6.16
C MET A 71 7.64 3.99 5.44
N LEU A 72 8.75 3.55 6.03
CA LEU A 72 9.57 2.47 5.46
C LEU A 72 8.79 1.15 5.39
N VAL A 73 8.06 0.80 6.45
CA VAL A 73 7.20 -0.40 6.44
C VAL A 73 6.07 -0.29 5.40
N ALA A 74 5.50 0.91 5.22
CA ALA A 74 4.50 1.15 4.19
C ALA A 74 5.05 0.96 2.77
N ILE A 75 6.29 1.43 2.50
CA ILE A 75 6.97 1.19 1.21
C ILE A 75 7.21 -0.31 1.01
N TRP A 76 7.65 -1.02 2.05
CA TRP A 76 7.82 -2.47 1.99
C TRP A 76 6.51 -3.20 1.67
N LEU A 77 5.40 -2.80 2.31
CA LEU A 77 4.06 -3.33 2.03
C LEU A 77 3.64 -3.10 0.57
N ILE A 78 3.82 -1.88 0.06
CA ILE A 78 3.54 -1.55 -1.36
C ILE A 78 4.40 -2.41 -2.30
N ALA A 79 5.68 -2.58 -2.00
CA ALA A 79 6.58 -3.42 -2.79
C ALA A 79 6.12 -4.89 -2.79
N SER A 80 5.68 -5.44 -1.65
CA SER A 80 5.11 -6.78 -1.59
C SER A 80 3.87 -6.93 -2.46
N MET A 81 2.96 -5.95 -2.47
CA MET A 81 1.77 -5.95 -3.35
C MET A 81 2.15 -5.98 -4.84
N GLU A 82 3.07 -5.11 -5.26
CA GLU A 82 3.54 -5.05 -6.65
C GLU A 82 4.21 -6.37 -7.07
N LEU A 83 5.01 -6.96 -6.19
CA LEU A 83 5.67 -8.24 -6.45
C LEU A 83 4.67 -9.40 -6.52
N ILE A 84 3.63 -9.42 -5.68
CA ILE A 84 2.58 -10.45 -5.73
C ILE A 84 1.89 -10.43 -7.09
N LEU A 85 1.50 -9.26 -7.58
CA LEU A 85 0.80 -9.13 -8.86
C LEU A 85 1.71 -9.44 -10.05
N THR A 86 2.94 -8.93 -10.06
CA THR A 86 3.88 -9.11 -11.18
C THR A 86 4.42 -10.54 -11.26
N LYS A 87 4.79 -11.15 -10.12
CA LYS A 87 5.20 -12.57 -10.08
C LYS A 87 4.01 -13.50 -10.32
N GLY A 88 2.84 -13.18 -9.78
CA GLY A 88 1.61 -13.94 -10.03
C GLY A 88 1.26 -13.99 -11.52
N LYS A 89 1.39 -12.86 -12.24
CA LYS A 89 1.22 -12.82 -13.70
C LYS A 89 2.22 -13.71 -14.45
N LYS A 90 3.45 -13.82 -13.94
CA LYS A 90 4.49 -14.72 -14.46
C LYS A 90 4.36 -16.16 -13.98
N ARG A 91 3.27 -16.52 -13.27
CA ARG A 91 3.04 -17.84 -12.65
C ARG A 91 4.19 -18.29 -11.72
N GLN A 92 4.90 -17.34 -11.12
CA GLN A 92 5.96 -17.60 -10.15
C GLN A 92 5.37 -17.75 -8.75
N PRO A 93 6.04 -18.49 -7.85
CA PRO A 93 5.57 -18.64 -6.47
C PRO A 93 5.51 -17.29 -5.75
N THR A 94 4.37 -17.02 -5.11
CA THR A 94 4.10 -15.77 -4.36
C THR A 94 3.86 -16.00 -2.87
N GLY A 95 3.91 -17.25 -2.38
CA GLY A 95 3.60 -17.59 -0.98
C GLY A 95 4.41 -16.79 0.04
N GLY A 96 5.73 -16.68 -0.16
CA GLY A 96 6.59 -15.86 0.71
C GLY A 96 6.26 -14.37 0.69
N LEU A 97 5.79 -13.84 -0.45
CA LEU A 97 5.40 -12.44 -0.56
C LEU A 97 4.07 -12.14 0.16
N TRP A 98 3.16 -13.11 0.21
CA TRP A 98 1.93 -13.00 1.00
C TRP A 98 2.22 -12.95 2.51
N ILE A 99 3.20 -13.72 2.97
CA ILE A 99 3.67 -13.64 4.36
C ILE A 99 4.24 -12.25 4.65
N GLN A 100 5.10 -11.73 3.78
CA GLN A 100 5.62 -10.35 3.90
C GLN A 100 4.49 -9.32 3.91
N PHE A 101 3.53 -9.41 2.99
CA PHE A 101 2.36 -8.54 2.95
C PHE A 101 1.58 -8.54 4.27
N LEU A 102 1.32 -9.71 4.83
CA LEU A 102 0.57 -9.85 6.09
C LEU A 102 1.37 -9.31 7.29
N ILE A 103 2.67 -9.52 7.34
CA ILE A 103 3.53 -8.94 8.39
C ILE A 103 3.53 -7.42 8.27
N SER A 104 3.80 -6.89 7.09
CA SER A 104 3.91 -5.44 6.88
C SER A 104 2.58 -4.72 7.15
N ILE A 105 1.43 -5.31 6.81
CA ILE A 105 0.12 -4.69 7.10
C ILE A 105 -0.12 -4.62 8.60
N ILE A 106 0.14 -5.70 9.34
CA ILE A 106 -0.01 -5.69 10.81
C ILE A 106 0.88 -4.61 11.43
N VAL A 107 2.15 -4.55 11.02
CA VAL A 107 3.11 -3.57 11.57
C VAL A 107 2.71 -2.13 11.24
N VAL A 108 2.27 -1.83 10.01
CA VAL A 108 1.83 -0.48 9.63
C VAL A 108 0.62 -0.03 10.46
N PHE A 109 -0.34 -0.92 10.69
CA PHE A 109 -1.55 -0.61 11.48
C PHE A 109 -1.22 -0.47 12.97
N ILE A 110 -0.38 -1.34 13.54
CA ILE A 110 0.07 -1.20 14.93
C ILE A 110 0.76 0.16 15.14
N ILE A 111 1.72 0.51 14.28
CA ILE A 111 2.41 1.81 14.42
C ILE A 111 1.43 2.96 14.22
N GLY A 112 0.53 2.83 13.24
CA GLY A 112 -0.37 3.91 12.85
C GLY A 112 -1.52 4.21 13.79
N TYR A 113 -1.99 3.26 14.59
CA TYR A 113 -3.09 3.45 15.54
C TYR A 113 -2.62 3.37 17.00
N GLY A 114 -1.48 2.75 17.27
CA GLY A 114 -0.96 2.57 18.63
C GLY A 114 0.08 3.60 19.07
N PHE A 115 0.81 4.20 18.14
CA PHE A 115 2.02 5.00 18.47
C PHE A 115 2.04 6.40 17.82
N ILE A 116 1.09 6.71 16.94
CA ILE A 116 0.98 7.99 16.22
C ILE A 116 -0.47 8.43 16.30
#